data_AF-A0A951DM45-F1
#
_entry.id   AF-A0A951DM45-F1
#
_cell.length_a   1.000
_cell.length_b   1.000
_cell.length_c   1.000
_cell.angle_alpha   90.00
_cell.angle_beta   90.00
_cell.angle_gamma   90.00
#
_symmetry.space_group_name_H-M   'P 1'
#
loop_
_entity.id
_entity.type
_entity.pdbx_description
1 polymer ?
#
loop_
_entity_poly.entity_id
_entity_poly.type
_entity_poly.pdbx_seq_one_letter_code
_entity_poly.pdbx_strand_id
1 'polypeptide(L)'
;MSPTALERTSQNIPVPIGGLAPARGAPPVWRAALRRNRGRWLSVAGLALAATGAALALSTPATQIYMSAGTVWVGSDAFTAVRQSSAVRVFRGPLTLVLVSRGAGVVRGTAVGVVDGTRMSGVCDLDQPAATPSERCTFTLGGSANTVTATDSFDAATRTWHRRYSDGRTVTFAVPPGGQLVPIPVPLGLG
;
A
#
# COMPACT_ATOMS: atom_id res chain seq x y z
N MET A 1 -76.59 -57.80 29.92
CA MET A 1 -76.39 -58.85 28.92
C MET A 1 -75.17 -58.48 28.09
N SER A 2 -74.02 -59.07 28.39
CA SER A 2 -72.88 -59.18 27.47
C SER A 2 -73.00 -60.54 26.78
N PRO A 3 -72.74 -60.65 25.47
CA PRO A 3 -71.41 -61.08 25.01
C PRO A 3 -71.04 -60.36 23.68
N THR A 4 -69.89 -60.45 23.01
CA THR A 4 -68.75 -61.36 23.06
C THR A 4 -67.57 -60.59 22.43
N ALA A 5 -66.39 -60.67 23.03
CA ALA A 5 -65.15 -60.28 22.36
C ALA A 5 -64.86 -61.27 21.23
N LEU A 6 -64.56 -60.77 20.02
CA LEU A 6 -64.13 -61.61 18.91
C LEU A 6 -62.60 -61.73 18.93
N GLU A 7 -62.23 -63.00 18.98
CA GLU A 7 -60.95 -63.60 19.28
C GLU A 7 -59.95 -63.45 18.13
N ARG A 8 -58.66 -63.28 18.45
CA ARG A 8 -57.57 -63.18 17.48
C ARG A 8 -57.21 -64.58 16.96
N THR A 9 -57.05 -64.73 15.65
CA THR A 9 -56.22 -65.79 15.08
C THR A 9 -55.13 -65.18 14.22
N SER A 10 -53.89 -65.33 14.66
CA SER A 10 -52.68 -65.01 13.91
C SER A 10 -52.56 -65.95 12.72
N GLN A 11 -52.82 -65.44 11.51
CA GLN A 11 -52.49 -66.17 10.28
C GLN A 11 -51.00 -66.00 9.97
N ASN A 12 -50.26 -67.04 10.27
CA ASN A 12 -48.83 -67.16 9.99
C ASN A 12 -48.67 -67.55 8.51
N ILE A 13 -48.44 -66.57 7.64
CA ILE A 13 -48.19 -66.82 6.21
C ILE A 13 -46.68 -67.03 6.03
N PRO A 14 -46.21 -68.20 5.56
CA PRO A 14 -44.81 -68.41 5.24
C PRO A 14 -44.44 -67.61 4.00
N VAL A 15 -43.71 -66.50 4.18
CA VAL A 15 -43.07 -65.78 3.07
C VAL A 15 -41.73 -66.46 2.78
N PRO A 16 -41.52 -67.01 1.57
CA PRO A 16 -40.31 -67.73 1.24
C PRO A 16 -39.09 -66.80 1.30
N ILE A 17 -38.12 -67.18 2.14
CA ILE A 17 -36.81 -66.53 2.27
C ILE A 17 -35.98 -66.93 1.04
N GLY A 18 -36.31 -66.32 -0.09
CA GLY A 18 -35.54 -66.41 -1.34
C GLY A 18 -34.35 -65.47 -1.28
N GLY A 19 -33.18 -66.05 -1.02
CA GLY A 19 -31.82 -65.49 -1.13
C GLY A 19 -31.68 -64.04 -1.57
N LEU A 20 -31.59 -63.13 -0.61
CA LEU A 20 -30.86 -61.87 -0.77
C LEU A 20 -29.52 -62.03 -0.07
N ALA A 21 -28.51 -62.47 -0.82
CA ALA A 21 -27.13 -62.32 -0.39
C ALA A 21 -26.88 -60.81 -0.19
N PRO A 22 -26.34 -60.36 0.96
CA PRO A 22 -25.91 -58.98 1.08
C PRO A 22 -24.73 -58.79 0.14
N ALA A 23 -24.97 -58.16 -1.02
CA ALA A 23 -23.91 -57.59 -1.82
C ALA A 23 -23.28 -56.46 -0.99
N ARG A 24 -22.28 -56.80 -0.16
CA ARG A 24 -21.36 -55.81 0.40
C ARG A 24 -20.58 -55.22 -0.77
N GLY A 25 -21.14 -54.20 -1.39
CA GLY A 25 -20.39 -53.35 -2.30
C GLY A 25 -19.26 -52.72 -1.52
N ALA A 26 -18.02 -53.17 -1.76
CA ALA A 26 -16.85 -52.50 -1.23
C ALA A 26 -16.90 -51.04 -1.71
N PRO A 27 -16.81 -50.04 -0.80
CA PRO A 27 -16.75 -48.66 -1.24
C PRO A 27 -15.52 -48.51 -2.15
N PRO A 28 -15.65 -47.84 -3.30
CA PRO A 28 -14.56 -47.77 -4.25
C PRO A 28 -13.41 -46.99 -3.60
N VAL A 29 -12.24 -47.60 -3.56
CA VAL A 29 -11.04 -47.20 -2.77
C VAL A 29 -10.64 -45.73 -2.99
N TRP A 30 -10.98 -45.17 -4.15
CA TRP A 30 -10.71 -43.77 -4.50
C TRP A 30 -11.42 -42.73 -3.62
N ARG A 31 -12.64 -43.00 -3.11
CA ARG A 31 -13.38 -42.05 -2.26
C ARG A 31 -12.76 -41.90 -0.87
N ALA A 32 -12.08 -42.94 -0.37
CA ALA A 32 -11.34 -42.88 0.89
C ALA A 32 -10.01 -42.12 0.74
N ALA A 33 -9.35 -42.22 -0.41
CA ALA A 33 -8.12 -41.49 -0.71
C ALA A 33 -8.36 -39.97 -0.80
N LEU A 34 -9.49 -39.54 -1.37
CA LEU A 34 -9.82 -38.11 -1.47
C LEU A 34 -10.10 -37.44 -0.12
N ARG A 35 -10.63 -38.18 0.87
CA ARG A 35 -10.90 -37.63 2.22
C ARG A 35 -9.64 -37.48 3.07
N ARG A 36 -8.61 -38.33 2.89
CA ARG A 36 -7.38 -38.28 3.68
C ARG A 36 -6.47 -37.09 3.35
N ASN A 37 -6.57 -36.54 2.15
CA ASN A 37 -5.68 -35.46 1.70
C ASN A 37 -6.30 -34.05 1.71
N ARG A 38 -7.61 -33.89 1.92
CA ARG A 38 -8.26 -32.55 1.91
C ARG A 38 -7.68 -31.58 2.94
N GLY A 39 -7.31 -32.06 4.13
CA GLY A 39 -6.71 -31.22 5.17
C GLY A 39 -5.37 -30.60 4.76
N ARG A 40 -4.50 -31.39 4.11
CA ARG A 40 -3.16 -30.94 3.70
C ARG A 40 -3.20 -29.91 2.56
N TRP A 41 -4.08 -30.08 1.59
CA TRP A 41 -4.21 -29.14 0.46
C TRP A 41 -4.81 -27.80 0.89
N LEU A 42 -5.73 -27.80 1.87
CA LEU A 42 -6.30 -26.55 2.41
C LEU A 42 -5.27 -25.77 3.23
N SER A 43 -4.39 -26.44 3.99
CA SER A 43 -3.32 -25.79 4.75
C SER A 43 -2.27 -25.12 3.87
N VAL A 44 -1.88 -25.76 2.75
CA VAL A 44 -0.91 -25.18 1.80
C VAL A 44 -1.49 -23.97 1.06
N ALA A 45 -2.75 -24.05 0.64
CA ALA A 45 -3.43 -22.91 0.00
C ALA A 45 -3.60 -21.73 0.97
N GLY A 46 -3.93 -21.99 2.24
CA GLY A 46 -4.02 -20.97 3.28
C GLY A 46 -2.67 -20.29 3.57
N LEU A 47 -1.58 -21.04 3.59
CA LEU A 47 -0.24 -20.49 3.82
C LEU A 47 0.25 -19.63 2.63
N ALA A 48 -0.06 -20.03 1.40
CA ALA A 48 0.29 -19.26 0.20
C ALA A 48 -0.47 -17.93 0.12
N LEU A 49 -1.74 -17.90 0.53
CA LEU A 49 -2.55 -16.67 0.61
C LEU A 49 -2.12 -15.77 1.76
N ALA A 50 -1.76 -16.33 2.92
CA ALA A 50 -1.22 -15.55 4.04
C ALA A 50 0.14 -14.93 3.71
N ALA A 51 1.01 -15.66 3.00
CA ALA A 51 2.32 -15.15 2.57
C ALA A 51 2.20 -14.02 1.53
N THR A 52 1.26 -14.13 0.58
CA THR A 52 0.99 -13.06 -0.40
C THR A 52 0.31 -11.84 0.24
N GLY A 53 -0.62 -12.06 1.17
CA GLY A 53 -1.24 -10.97 1.94
C GLY A 53 -0.24 -10.20 2.82
N ALA A 54 0.68 -10.91 3.48
CA ALA A 54 1.73 -10.29 4.29
C ALA A 54 2.74 -9.51 3.45
N ALA A 55 3.09 -10.00 2.24
CA ALA A 55 3.99 -9.30 1.34
C ALA A 55 3.41 -7.96 0.82
N LEU A 56 2.12 -7.93 0.50
CA LEU A 56 1.42 -6.71 0.06
C LEU A 56 1.17 -5.72 1.21
N ALA A 57 1.01 -6.22 2.45
CA ALA A 57 0.86 -5.38 3.63
C ALA A 57 2.16 -4.67 4.06
N LEU A 58 3.32 -5.23 3.70
CA LEU A 58 4.64 -4.65 4.00
C LEU A 58 5.13 -3.66 2.94
N SER A 59 4.58 -3.69 1.73
CA SER A 59 4.92 -2.72 0.69
C SER A 59 3.95 -1.54 0.70
N THR A 60 4.09 -0.62 1.66
CA THR A 60 3.47 0.70 1.48
C THR A 60 4.05 1.31 0.20
N PRO A 61 3.24 1.64 -0.82
CA PRO A 61 3.77 2.23 -2.04
C PRO A 61 4.53 3.51 -1.68
N ALA A 62 5.77 3.61 -2.12
CA ALA A 62 6.57 4.81 -1.91
C ALA A 62 5.79 6.03 -2.43
N THR A 63 5.67 7.06 -1.60
CA THR A 63 4.99 8.30 -2.00
C THR A 63 5.68 8.83 -3.25
N GLN A 64 4.92 9.09 -4.31
CA GLN A 64 5.49 9.56 -5.57
C GLN A 64 5.63 11.07 -5.56
N ILE A 65 6.80 11.59 -5.95
CA ILE A 65 7.05 13.03 -6.01
C ILE A 65 7.74 13.37 -7.31
N TYR A 66 7.09 14.19 -8.13
CA TYR A 66 7.59 14.52 -9.45
C TYR A 66 6.87 15.72 -10.02
N MET A 67 7.45 16.29 -11.09
CA MET A 67 6.75 17.23 -11.94
C MET A 67 6.46 16.61 -13.31
N SER A 68 5.25 16.84 -13.80
CA SER A 68 4.81 16.43 -15.13
C SER A 68 3.82 17.47 -15.68
N ALA A 69 3.98 17.83 -16.96
CA ALA A 69 3.11 18.79 -17.65
C ALA A 69 2.86 20.10 -16.87
N GLY A 70 3.87 20.62 -16.17
CA GLY A 70 3.75 21.85 -15.39
C GLY A 70 2.95 21.72 -14.08
N THR A 71 2.62 20.51 -13.66
CA THR A 71 2.01 20.19 -12.36
C THR A 71 3.04 19.47 -11.49
N VAL A 72 3.15 19.87 -10.22
CA VAL A 72 3.93 19.11 -9.23
C VAL A 72 3.00 18.16 -8.50
N TRP A 73 3.41 16.92 -8.36
CA TRP A 73 2.67 15.86 -7.68
C TRP A 73 3.43 15.45 -6.42
N VAL A 74 2.70 15.31 -5.31
CA VAL A 74 3.20 14.78 -4.03
C VAL A 74 2.19 13.75 -3.53
N GLY A 75 2.49 12.47 -3.68
CA GLY A 75 1.51 11.40 -3.48
C GLY A 75 0.33 11.57 -4.45
N SER A 76 -0.87 11.68 -3.90
CA SER A 76 -2.11 11.98 -4.65
C SER A 76 -2.36 13.47 -4.86
N ASP A 77 -1.57 14.34 -4.22
CA ASP A 77 -1.81 15.77 -4.19
C ASP A 77 -1.22 16.45 -5.42
N ALA A 78 -2.05 17.26 -6.08
CA ALA A 78 -1.67 18.06 -7.23
C ALA A 78 -1.41 19.52 -6.84
N PHE A 79 -0.27 20.04 -7.27
CA PHE A 79 0.12 21.43 -7.19
C PHE A 79 0.08 22.03 -8.59
N THR A 80 -0.95 22.82 -8.84
CA THR A 80 -1.22 23.44 -10.14
C THR A 80 -0.51 24.79 -10.23
N ALA A 81 0.15 25.05 -11.36
CA ALA A 81 0.83 26.32 -11.57
C ALA A 81 -0.19 27.47 -11.63
N VAL A 82 -0.01 28.48 -10.78
CA VAL A 82 -0.81 29.72 -10.78
C VAL A 82 -0.05 30.90 -11.36
N ARG A 83 1.29 30.83 -11.35
CA ARG A 83 2.16 31.81 -11.99
C ARG A 83 3.44 31.13 -12.46
N GLN A 84 3.85 31.40 -13.69
CA GLN A 84 5.04 30.80 -14.26
C GLN A 84 5.84 31.81 -15.09
N SER A 85 7.14 31.84 -14.83
CA SER A 85 8.17 32.54 -15.59
C SER A 85 9.38 31.61 -15.74
N SER A 86 10.40 32.05 -16.47
CA SER A 86 11.66 31.31 -16.61
C SER A 86 12.40 31.11 -15.28
N ALA A 87 12.28 32.05 -14.34
CA ALA A 87 12.99 32.02 -13.07
C ALA A 87 12.15 31.54 -11.89
N VAL A 88 10.84 31.87 -11.87
CA VAL A 88 9.96 31.62 -10.74
C VAL A 88 8.69 30.93 -11.19
N ARG A 89 8.31 29.86 -10.49
CA ARG A 89 7.05 29.13 -10.63
C ARG A 89 6.34 29.06 -9.28
N VAL A 90 5.08 29.47 -9.26
CA VAL A 90 4.22 29.41 -8.07
C VAL A 90 3.10 28.44 -8.36
N PHE A 91 2.89 27.51 -7.43
CA PHE A 91 1.89 26.47 -7.51
C PHE A 91 0.95 26.54 -6.31
N ARG A 92 -0.30 26.14 -6.54
CA ARG A 92 -1.33 26.02 -5.51
C ARG A 92 -1.85 24.59 -5.49
N GLY A 93 -1.94 24.05 -4.29
CA GLY A 93 -2.49 22.74 -3.97
C GLY A 93 -2.86 22.71 -2.49
N PRO A 94 -2.63 21.59 -1.78
CA PRO A 94 -2.79 21.54 -0.33
C PRO A 94 -1.89 22.55 0.41
N LEU A 95 -0.71 22.84 -0.17
CA LEU A 95 0.19 23.89 0.26
C LEU A 95 0.41 24.89 -0.88
N THR A 96 0.94 26.07 -0.55
CA THR A 96 1.49 26.97 -1.57
C THR A 96 2.95 26.60 -1.79
N LEU A 97 3.32 26.26 -3.01
CA LEU A 97 4.67 25.86 -3.40
C LEU A 97 5.27 26.89 -4.35
N VAL A 98 6.52 27.28 -4.13
CA VAL A 98 7.28 28.19 -4.99
C VAL A 98 8.59 27.53 -5.36
N LEU A 99 8.88 27.48 -6.66
CA LEU A 99 10.15 27.02 -7.20
C LEU A 99 10.88 28.21 -7.85
N VAL A 100 12.12 28.45 -7.43
CA VAL A 100 13.01 29.50 -7.95
C VAL A 100 14.24 28.85 -8.57
N SER A 101 14.44 29.02 -9.87
CA SER A 101 15.68 28.61 -10.54
C SER A 101 16.78 29.64 -10.27
N ARG A 102 17.94 29.20 -9.81
CA ARG A 102 19.07 30.05 -9.40
C ARG A 102 20.25 30.02 -10.37
N GLY A 103 20.05 29.49 -11.58
CA GLY A 103 21.13 29.20 -12.53
C GLY A 103 21.92 27.96 -12.14
N ALA A 104 22.79 27.49 -13.05
CA ALA A 104 23.65 26.31 -12.84
C ALA A 104 22.91 25.02 -12.39
N GLY A 105 21.62 24.85 -12.72
CA GLY A 105 20.84 23.67 -12.30
C GLY A 105 20.45 23.65 -10.81
N VAL A 106 20.68 24.73 -10.06
CA VAL A 106 20.20 24.87 -8.69
C VAL A 106 18.76 25.37 -8.70
N VAL A 107 17.89 24.69 -7.95
CA VAL A 107 16.48 25.07 -7.78
C VAL A 107 16.17 25.17 -6.30
N ARG A 108 15.74 26.34 -5.83
CA ARG A 108 15.20 26.50 -4.49
C ARG A 108 13.69 26.24 -4.51
N GLY A 109 13.24 25.28 -3.73
CA GLY A 109 11.83 25.06 -3.42
C GLY A 109 11.45 25.69 -2.09
N THR A 110 10.25 26.23 -2.00
CA THR A 110 9.67 26.71 -0.73
C THR A 110 8.22 26.32 -0.69
N ALA A 111 7.75 25.72 0.41
CA ALA A 111 6.33 25.49 0.63
C ALA A 111 5.86 26.07 1.96
N VAL A 112 4.61 26.52 1.99
CA VAL A 112 3.96 27.04 3.19
C VAL A 112 2.50 26.61 3.20
N GLY A 113 2.00 26.30 4.38
CA GLY A 113 0.58 25.99 4.58
C GLY A 113 0.31 25.31 5.91
N VAL A 114 -0.69 24.45 5.93
CA VAL A 114 -1.12 23.71 7.12
C VAL A 114 -1.16 22.23 6.76
N VAL A 115 -0.49 21.39 7.56
CA VAL A 115 -0.50 19.93 7.46
C VAL A 115 -1.01 19.40 8.80
N ASP A 116 -2.07 18.61 8.78
CA ASP A 116 -2.69 18.04 9.99
C ASP A 116 -2.98 19.08 11.09
N GLY A 117 -3.51 20.25 10.69
CA GLY A 117 -3.80 21.36 11.60
C GLY A 117 -2.59 22.17 12.05
N THR A 118 -1.37 21.74 11.72
CA THR A 118 -0.11 22.38 12.10
C THR A 118 0.39 23.28 10.97
N ARG A 119 0.62 24.56 11.26
CA ARG A 119 1.26 25.48 10.30
C ARG A 119 2.68 25.02 10.02
N MET A 120 3.08 25.03 8.75
CA MET A 120 4.43 24.68 8.35
C MET A 120 5.00 25.63 7.30
N SER A 121 6.32 25.78 7.32
CA SER A 121 7.10 26.30 6.20
C SER A 121 8.30 25.41 5.94
N GLY A 122 8.65 25.18 4.68
CA GLY A 122 9.79 24.38 4.27
C GLY A 122 10.57 25.08 3.18
N VAL A 123 11.89 24.97 3.21
CA VAL A 123 12.80 25.46 2.17
C VAL A 123 13.77 24.34 1.84
N CYS A 124 13.93 24.03 0.56
CA CYS A 124 14.91 23.08 0.07
C CYS A 124 15.74 23.70 -1.04
N ASP A 125 17.05 23.49 -1.01
CA ASP A 125 17.95 23.81 -2.10
C ASP A 125 18.34 22.51 -2.80
N LEU A 126 17.85 22.33 -4.02
CA LEU A 126 18.16 21.20 -4.88
C LEU A 126 19.35 21.54 -5.78
N ASP A 127 20.36 20.68 -5.73
CA ASP A 127 21.56 20.73 -6.56
C ASP A 127 21.45 19.64 -7.64
N GLN A 128 20.98 20.00 -8.84
CA GLN A 128 20.84 19.09 -9.99
C GLN A 128 22.07 18.92 -10.90
N PRO A 129 23.05 19.85 -11.03
CA PRO A 129 24.20 19.61 -11.90
C PRO A 129 25.14 18.49 -11.40
N ALA A 130 24.91 17.97 -10.18
CA ALA A 130 25.66 16.85 -9.64
C ALA A 130 25.32 15.54 -10.38
N ALA A 131 26.31 14.66 -10.53
CA ALA A 131 26.11 13.29 -11.03
C ALA A 131 25.05 12.52 -10.22
N THR A 132 24.88 12.91 -8.96
CA THR A 132 23.83 12.45 -8.04
C THR A 132 23.09 13.67 -7.48
N PRO A 133 21.88 14.00 -7.97
CA PRO A 133 21.11 15.10 -7.42
C PRO A 133 20.92 14.96 -5.90
N SER A 134 21.06 16.08 -5.20
CA SER A 134 20.87 16.12 -3.74
C SER A 134 20.14 17.39 -3.34
N GLU A 135 19.42 17.35 -2.22
CA GLU A 135 18.86 18.57 -1.65
C GLU A 135 19.09 18.67 -0.14
N ARG A 136 19.17 19.91 0.34
CA ARG A 136 19.18 20.22 1.78
C ARG A 136 17.95 21.01 2.12
N CYS A 137 17.26 20.57 3.16
CA CYS A 137 15.97 21.11 3.55
C CYS A 137 15.95 21.59 5.00
N THR A 138 15.15 22.61 5.26
CA THR A 138 14.79 23.09 6.60
C THR A 138 13.29 23.27 6.66
N PHE A 139 12.67 22.73 7.71
CA PHE A 139 11.24 22.78 7.96
C PHE A 139 10.98 23.43 9.31
N THR A 140 9.94 24.24 9.40
CA THR A 140 9.44 24.86 10.63
C THR A 140 8.01 24.39 10.84
N LEU A 141 7.69 23.84 12.01
CA LEU A 141 6.41 23.18 12.32
C LEU A 141 5.75 23.81 13.55
N GLY A 142 4.56 24.38 13.44
CA GLY A 142 3.85 24.96 14.59
C GLY A 142 4.48 26.24 15.17
N GLY A 143 5.48 26.81 14.49
CA GLY A 143 6.21 28.02 14.92
C GLY A 143 7.73 27.86 14.82
N SER A 144 8.48 28.96 14.93
CA SER A 144 9.94 28.99 14.69
C SER A 144 10.78 28.09 15.61
N ALA A 145 10.26 27.76 16.80
CA ALA A 145 10.99 26.96 17.80
C ALA A 145 11.10 25.47 17.46
N ASN A 146 10.27 24.97 16.55
CA ASN A 146 10.27 23.55 16.16
C ASN A 146 10.74 23.44 14.70
N THR A 147 12.07 23.39 14.56
CA THR A 147 12.75 23.31 13.28
C THR A 147 13.39 21.93 13.12
N VAL A 148 13.18 21.31 11.96
CA VAL A 148 13.78 20.03 11.57
C VAL A 148 14.51 20.23 10.25
N THR A 149 15.70 19.64 10.11
CA THR A 149 16.44 19.66 8.85
C THR A 149 16.46 18.28 8.20
N ALA A 150 16.65 18.25 6.89
CA ALA A 150 16.82 17.00 6.16
C ALA A 150 17.89 17.14 5.07
N THR A 151 18.53 16.03 4.75
CA THR A 151 19.36 15.88 3.55
C THR A 151 18.77 14.77 2.72
N ASP A 152 18.64 15.03 1.43
CA ASP A 152 18.10 14.06 0.49
C ASP A 152 19.10 13.76 -0.62
N SER A 153 19.14 12.49 -1.03
CA SER A 153 19.95 12.02 -2.14
C SER A 153 19.10 11.24 -3.13
N PHE A 154 19.26 11.51 -4.42
CA PHE A 154 18.55 10.80 -5.47
C PHE A 154 19.38 9.62 -6.00
N ASP A 155 18.82 8.43 -5.91
CA ASP A 155 19.32 7.24 -6.61
C ASP A 155 18.70 7.17 -8.01
N ALA A 156 19.52 7.38 -9.03
CA ALA A 156 19.09 7.34 -10.42
C ALA A 156 18.73 5.93 -10.92
N ALA A 157 19.32 4.88 -10.35
CA ALA A 157 19.07 3.50 -10.78
C ALA A 157 17.67 3.04 -10.38
N THR A 158 17.24 3.40 -9.17
CA THR A 158 15.91 3.08 -8.64
C THR A 158 14.91 4.23 -8.79
N ARG A 159 15.35 5.39 -9.28
CA ARG A 159 14.57 6.64 -9.35
C ARG A 159 13.92 7.01 -8.02
N THR A 160 14.68 6.92 -6.95
CA THR A 160 14.19 7.11 -5.58
C THR A 160 14.95 8.22 -4.88
N TRP A 161 14.20 9.12 -4.23
CA TRP A 161 14.74 10.02 -3.23
C TRP A 161 14.86 9.30 -1.90
N HIS A 162 16.03 9.42 -1.28
CA HIS A 162 16.28 9.00 0.09
C HIS A 162 16.43 10.23 0.94
N ARG A 163 15.46 10.50 1.81
CA ARG A 163 15.52 11.60 2.77
C ARG A 163 15.97 11.09 4.13
N ARG A 164 16.88 11.83 4.74
CA ARG A 164 17.32 11.63 6.12
C ARG A 164 17.11 12.90 6.92
N TYR A 165 16.30 12.80 7.96
CA TYR A 165 16.05 13.89 8.91
C TYR A 165 17.16 13.99 9.96
N SER A 166 17.28 15.16 10.57
CA SER A 166 18.24 15.44 11.65
C SER A 166 18.01 14.60 12.91
N ASP A 167 16.80 14.10 13.11
CA ASP A 167 16.44 13.19 14.21
C ASP A 167 16.80 11.71 13.92
N GLY A 168 17.36 11.43 12.75
CA GLY A 168 17.76 10.09 12.32
C GLY A 168 16.69 9.31 11.55
N ARG A 169 15.45 9.81 11.44
CA ARG A 169 14.43 9.18 10.62
C ARG A 169 14.79 9.20 9.14
N THR A 170 14.43 8.15 8.43
CA THR A 170 14.62 8.03 6.98
C THR A 170 13.31 7.69 6.30
N VAL A 171 13.10 8.31 5.14
CA VAL A 171 11.90 8.09 4.31
C VAL A 171 12.31 8.08 2.85
N THR A 172 11.53 7.40 2.02
CA THR A 172 11.81 7.29 0.59
C THR A 172 10.63 7.76 -0.25
N PHE A 173 10.95 8.38 -1.39
CA PHE A 173 9.96 8.87 -2.34
C PHE A 173 10.32 8.41 -3.75
N ALA A 174 9.36 7.88 -4.48
CA ALA A 174 9.60 7.42 -5.85
C ALA A 174 9.40 8.56 -6.86
N VAL A 175 10.16 8.53 -7.95
CA VAL A 175 9.95 9.40 -9.11
C VAL A 175 9.56 8.50 -10.29
N PRO A 176 8.29 8.53 -10.74
CA PRO A 176 7.85 7.66 -11.82
C PRO A 176 8.64 7.91 -13.11
N PRO A 177 8.70 6.94 -14.03
CA PRO A 177 9.30 7.13 -15.36
C PRO A 177 8.71 8.35 -16.07
N GLY A 178 9.56 9.16 -16.72
CA GLY A 178 9.16 10.41 -17.38
C GLY A 178 8.88 11.59 -16.43
N GLY A 179 8.78 11.36 -15.12
CA GLY A 179 8.69 12.41 -14.11
C GLY A 179 9.99 13.19 -13.95
N GLN A 180 9.88 14.51 -13.85
CA GLN A 180 11.01 15.40 -13.60
C GLN A 180 11.25 15.55 -12.09
N LEU A 181 12.54 15.64 -11.71
CA LEU A 181 12.93 15.94 -10.34
C LEU A 181 12.56 17.37 -9.98
N VAL A 182 12.03 17.54 -8.78
CA VAL A 182 11.71 18.85 -8.18
C VAL A 182 12.14 18.84 -6.72
N PRO A 183 12.44 20.02 -6.14
CA PRO A 183 12.72 20.09 -4.72
C PRO A 183 11.50 19.67 -3.88
N ILE A 184 11.72 19.11 -2.70
CA ILE A 184 10.65 18.57 -1.84
C ILE A 184 10.55 19.38 -0.52
N PRO A 185 10.07 20.63 -0.55
CA PRO A 185 9.97 21.50 0.64
C PRO A 185 8.79 21.16 1.56
N VAL A 186 8.41 19.88 1.63
CA VAL A 186 7.34 19.36 2.49
C VAL A 186 7.92 18.32 3.46
N PRO A 187 7.62 18.38 4.76
CA PRO A 187 8.19 17.51 5.79
C PRO A 187 7.48 16.13 5.86
N LEU A 188 7.57 15.36 4.77
CA LEU A 188 6.87 14.09 4.62
C LEU A 188 7.41 13.00 5.55
N GLY A 189 6.52 12.23 6.17
CA GLY A 189 6.88 11.09 7.03
C GLY A 189 7.43 11.45 8.41
N LEU A 190 7.10 12.64 8.92
CA LEU A 190 7.31 13.03 10.32
C LEU A 190 6.12 12.68 11.25
N GLY A 191 5.13 11.94 10.76
CA GLY A 191 3.94 11.49 11.51
C GLY A 191 4.22 10.39 12.52
#